data_AF-A0A4Y2IDM3-F1
#
_entry.id   AF-A0A4Y2IDM3-F1
#
_cell.length_a   1.000
_cell.length_b   1.000
_cell.length_c   1.000
_cell.angle_alpha   90.00
_cell.angle_beta   90.00
_cell.angle_gamma   90.00
#
_symmetry.space_group_name_H-M   'P 1'
#
loop_
_entity.id
_entity.type
_entity.pdbx_description
1 polymer ?
#
loop_
_entity_poly.entity_id
_entity_poly.type
_entity_poly.pdbx_seq_one_letter_code
_entity_poly.pdbx_strand_id
1 'polypeptide(L)'
;MEICEAINCGYCRESLPKTNFGKVCHSRWLTTANRFLRLYVADENPSEDLLALTTFIVKVYEPMWFKIKTKPSVIYGAQHLYQAVVLLRYLSSDLKDVIDPVIKRNGFFWQS
;
A
#
# COMPACT_ATOMS: atom_id res chain seq x y z
N MET A 1 17.72 6.13 5.37
CA MET A 1 18.30 5.67 6.65
C MET A 1 17.24 5.72 7.74
N GLU A 2 16.54 6.85 7.91
CA GLU A 2 15.48 7.01 8.93
C GLU A 2 14.30 6.02 8.85
N ILE A 3 13.86 5.58 7.66
CA ILE A 3 12.78 4.57 7.54
C ILE A 3 13.25 3.20 8.05
N CYS A 4 14.48 2.81 7.73
CA CYS A 4 15.03 1.54 8.18
C CYS A 4 15.20 1.53 9.70
N GLU A 5 15.63 2.65 10.29
CA GLU A 5 15.65 2.82 11.75
C GLU A 5 14.23 2.80 12.34
N ALA A 6 13.25 3.47 11.74
CA ALA A 6 11.88 3.43 12.25
C ALA A 6 11.29 2.01 12.25
N ILE A 7 11.61 1.21 11.23
CA ILE A 7 11.18 -0.19 11.14
C ILE A 7 11.93 -1.05 12.18
N ASN A 8 13.25 -0.86 12.33
CA ASN A 8 14.05 -1.66 13.27
C ASN A 8 13.76 -1.33 14.75
N CYS A 9 13.44 -0.06 15.04
CA CYS A 9 13.28 0.46 16.39
C CYS A 9 11.80 0.58 16.80
N GLY A 10 10.86 0.39 15.88
CA GLY A 10 9.42 0.65 16.09
C GLY A 10 9.05 2.12 16.32
N TYR A 11 10.02 3.05 16.23
CA TYR A 11 9.83 4.46 16.53
C TYR A 11 9.75 5.30 15.24
N CYS A 12 8.56 5.84 14.95
CA CYS A 12 8.33 6.69 13.78
C CYS A 12 8.39 8.18 14.16
N ARG A 13 9.46 8.86 13.75
CA ARG A 13 9.70 10.30 13.97
C ARG A 13 8.60 11.14 13.30
N GLU A 14 8.11 12.22 13.94
CA GLU A 14 7.01 13.05 13.41
C GLU A 14 7.26 13.72 12.04
N SER A 15 8.53 13.80 11.62
CA SER A 15 8.95 14.30 10.31
C SER A 15 8.82 13.27 9.19
N LEU A 16 8.85 11.95 9.50
CA LEU A 16 8.73 10.87 8.52
C LEU A 16 7.38 10.90 7.76
N PRO A 17 6.23 11.10 8.42
CA PRO A 17 4.95 11.31 7.75
C PRO A 17 4.95 12.51 6.80
N LYS A 18 5.75 13.54 7.09
CA LYS A 18 5.82 14.79 6.32
C LYS A 18 6.84 14.72 5.17
N THR A 19 7.59 13.62 5.07
CA THR A 19 8.62 13.46 4.06
C THR A 19 7.97 13.17 2.70
N ASN A 20 8.29 14.01 1.70
CA ASN A 20 7.91 13.76 0.30
C ASN A 20 8.77 12.61 -0.23
N PHE A 21 8.23 11.40 -0.14
CA PHE A 21 8.77 10.26 -0.87
C PHE A 21 8.48 10.53 -2.35
N GLY A 22 9.52 10.89 -3.11
CA GLY A 22 9.42 11.11 -4.55
C GLY A 22 8.79 9.91 -5.28
N LYS A 23 8.62 10.04 -6.59
CA LYS A 23 7.89 9.06 -7.41
C LYS A 23 8.33 7.62 -7.11
N VAL A 24 7.38 6.78 -6.65
CA VAL A 24 7.65 5.37 -6.33
C VAL A 24 8.12 4.66 -7.60
N CYS A 25 9.31 4.05 -7.54
CA CYS A 25 9.85 3.30 -8.67
C CYS A 25 9.02 2.02 -8.90
N HIS A 26 8.25 1.99 -9.98
CA HIS A 26 7.29 0.91 -10.26
C HIS A 26 7.94 -0.47 -10.33
N SER A 27 9.11 -0.60 -10.96
CA SER A 27 9.83 -1.87 -11.06
C SER A 27 10.28 -2.40 -9.69
N ARG A 28 10.71 -1.49 -8.81
CA ARG A 28 11.10 -1.84 -7.44
C ARG A 28 9.90 -2.31 -6.62
N TRP A 29 8.76 -1.62 -6.73
CA TRP A 29 7.54 -2.05 -6.04
C TRP A 29 7.08 -3.44 -6.51
N LEU A 30 7.02 -3.66 -7.84
CA LEU A 30 6.60 -4.94 -8.41
C LEU A 30 7.53 -6.08 -7.97
N THR A 31 8.84 -5.82 -7.89
CA THR A 31 9.82 -6.79 -7.39
C THR A 31 9.54 -7.15 -5.93
N THR A 32 9.25 -6.16 -5.08
CA THR A 32 8.92 -6.41 -3.67
C THR A 32 7.63 -7.20 -3.53
N ALA A 33 6.56 -6.82 -4.24
CA ALA A 33 5.29 -7.54 -4.23
C ALA A 33 5.45 -9.01 -4.67
N ASN A 34 6.18 -9.24 -5.77
CA ASN A 34 6.48 -10.58 -6.25
C ASN A 34 7.31 -11.40 -5.27
N ARG A 35 8.22 -10.77 -4.49
CA ARG A 35 8.96 -11.46 -3.44
C ARG A 35 8.05 -11.91 -2.29
N PHE A 36 7.12 -11.08 -1.84
CA PHE A 36 6.14 -11.47 -0.82
C PHE A 36 5.22 -12.59 -1.29
N LEU A 37 4.72 -12.52 -2.53
CA LEU A 37 3.88 -13.57 -3.10
C LEU A 37 4.63 -14.90 -3.24
N ARG A 38 5.90 -14.86 -3.69
CA ARG A 38 6.75 -16.06 -3.77
C ARG A 38 7.05 -16.64 -2.39
N LEU A 39 7.32 -15.78 -1.41
CA LEU A 39 7.56 -16.20 -0.03
C LEU A 39 6.33 -16.92 0.54
N TYR A 40 5.14 -16.37 0.33
CA TYR A 40 3.89 -17.01 0.75
C TYR A 40 3.65 -18.37 0.10
N VAL A 41 3.94 -18.52 -1.20
CA VAL A 41 3.77 -19.80 -1.91
C VAL A 41 4.81 -20.84 -1.48
N ALA A 42 6.01 -20.40 -1.09
CA ALA A 42 7.09 -21.29 -0.69
C ALA A 42 7.00 -21.76 0.78
N ASP A 43 6.15 -21.12 1.58
CA ASP A 43 5.98 -21.42 3.00
C ASP A 43 4.74 -22.29 3.21
N GLU A 44 4.92 -23.50 3.76
CA GLU A 44 3.82 -24.41 4.08
C GLU A 44 2.96 -23.92 5.27
N ASN A 45 3.52 -23.05 6.12
CA ASN A 45 2.83 -22.48 7.28
C ASN A 45 3.10 -20.97 7.41
N PRO A 46 2.57 -20.15 6.47
CA PRO A 46 2.84 -18.73 6.43
C PRO A 46 2.31 -18.02 7.67
N SER A 47 3.12 -17.11 8.22
CA SER A 47 2.69 -16.24 9.33
C SER A 47 1.43 -15.42 8.98
N GLU A 48 0.64 -15.07 10.00
CA GLU A 48 -0.56 -14.24 9.84
C GLU A 48 -0.23 -12.89 9.18
N ASP A 49 0.91 -12.29 9.53
CA ASP A 49 1.38 -11.04 8.92
C ASP A 49 1.68 -11.20 7.43
N LEU A 50 2.34 -12.30 7.03
CA LEU A 50 2.62 -12.59 5.63
C LEU A 50 1.32 -12.81 4.85
N LEU A 51 0.36 -13.54 5.44
CA LEU A 51 -0.96 -13.75 4.86
C LEU A 51 -1.73 -12.43 4.70
N ALA A 52 -1.70 -11.56 5.70
CA ALA A 52 -2.36 -10.25 5.66
C ALA A 52 -1.74 -9.37 4.56
N LEU A 53 -0.41 -9.34 4.46
CA LEU A 53 0.31 -8.57 3.43
C LEU A 53 0.04 -9.08 2.02
N THR A 54 0.13 -10.39 1.76
CA THR A 54 -0.13 -10.94 0.43
C THR A 54 -1.59 -10.81 0.04
N THR A 55 -2.51 -11.01 0.99
CA THR A 55 -3.94 -10.76 0.78
C THR A 55 -4.19 -9.31 0.41
N PHE A 56 -3.53 -8.35 1.09
CA PHE A 56 -3.65 -6.93 0.76
C PHE A 56 -3.11 -6.61 -0.63
N ILE A 57 -1.95 -7.16 -1.00
CA ILE A 57 -1.35 -6.98 -2.33
C ILE A 57 -2.33 -7.41 -3.42
N VAL A 58 -2.91 -8.61 -3.29
CA VAL A 58 -3.80 -9.18 -4.30
C VAL A 58 -5.17 -8.50 -4.32
N LYS A 59 -5.78 -8.24 -3.15
CA LYS A 59 -7.16 -7.73 -3.08
C LYS A 59 -7.28 -6.22 -3.29
N VAL A 60 -6.26 -5.46 -2.92
CA VAL A 60 -6.31 -3.98 -2.94
C VAL A 60 -5.32 -3.42 -3.90
N TYR A 61 -4.03 -3.72 -3.70
CA TYR A 61 -2.99 -2.97 -4.39
C TYR A 61 -3.00 -3.27 -5.88
N GLU A 62 -2.97 -4.54 -6.28
CA GLU A 62 -2.94 -4.97 -7.69
C GLU A 62 -4.11 -4.40 -8.51
N PRO A 63 -5.39 -4.57 -8.11
CA PRO A 63 -6.51 -4.05 -8.89
C PRO A 63 -6.51 -2.52 -8.94
N MET A 64 -6.08 -1.86 -7.86
CA MET A 64 -5.97 -0.40 -7.85
C MET A 64 -4.84 0.12 -8.74
N TRP A 65 -3.69 -0.54 -8.71
CA TRP A 65 -2.56 -0.20 -9.56
C TRP A 65 -2.94 -0.32 -11.04
N PHE A 66 -3.58 -1.42 -11.44
CA PHE A 66 -4.09 -1.59 -12.80
C PHE A 66 -5.12 -0.51 -13.17
N LYS A 67 -6.03 -0.15 -12.25
CA LYS A 67 -7.03 0.90 -12.48
C LYS A 67 -6.37 2.26 -12.74
N ILE A 68 -5.40 2.65 -11.92
CA ILE A 68 -4.66 3.91 -12.09
C ILE A 68 -3.88 3.89 -13.40
N LYS A 69 -3.20 2.79 -13.72
CA LYS A 69 -2.39 2.69 -14.94
C LYS A 69 -3.21 2.68 -16.22
N THR A 70 -4.41 2.11 -16.20
CA THR A 70 -5.33 2.14 -17.35
C THR A 70 -5.98 3.51 -17.53
N LYS A 71 -6.18 4.28 -16.45
CA LYS A 71 -6.84 5.59 -16.48
C LYS A 71 -6.08 6.66 -15.67
N PRO A 72 -4.86 7.02 -16.05
CA PRO A 72 -3.98 7.83 -15.18
C PRO A 72 -4.40 9.30 -15.04
N SER A 73 -5.35 9.78 -15.85
CA SER A 73 -5.79 11.17 -15.82
C SER A 73 -6.45 11.54 -14.48
N VAL A 74 -6.16 12.75 -14.01
CA VAL A 74 -6.73 13.34 -12.78
C VAL A 74 -8.26 13.32 -12.74
N ILE A 75 -8.92 13.36 -13.91
CA ILE A 75 -10.38 13.30 -14.01
C ILE A 75 -10.97 12.01 -13.44
N TYR A 76 -10.17 10.94 -13.36
CA TYR A 76 -10.56 9.65 -12.78
C TYR A 76 -10.17 9.52 -11.31
N GLY A 77 -9.49 10.50 -10.73
CA GLY A 77 -8.99 10.46 -9.34
C GLY A 77 -10.10 10.17 -8.32
N ALA A 78 -11.26 10.81 -8.45
CA ALA A 78 -12.41 10.54 -7.56
C ALA A 78 -12.94 9.11 -7.69
N GLN A 79 -12.97 8.56 -8.92
CA GLN A 79 -13.38 7.17 -9.14
C GLN A 79 -12.38 6.19 -8.52
N HIS A 80 -11.09 6.49 -8.64
CA HIS A 80 -10.07 5.66 -8.05
C HIS A 80 -10.08 5.71 -6.52
N LEU A 81 -10.28 6.89 -5.93
CA LEU A 81 -10.42 7.03 -4.48
C LEU A 81 -11.63 6.24 -3.97
N TYR A 82 -12.78 6.36 -4.63
CA TYR A 82 -13.96 5.59 -4.30
C TYR A 82 -13.70 4.08 -4.36
N GLN A 83 -13.05 3.61 -5.43
CA GLN A 83 -12.70 2.20 -5.57
C GLN A 83 -11.73 1.73 -4.46
N ALA A 84 -10.73 2.54 -4.12
CA ALA A 84 -9.81 2.24 -3.02
C ALA A 84 -10.57 2.10 -1.70
N VAL A 85 -11.45 3.04 -1.37
CA VAL A 85 -12.29 2.99 -0.17
C VAL A 85 -13.15 1.73 -0.16
N VAL A 86 -13.78 1.37 -1.28
CA VAL A 86 -14.58 0.13 -1.37
C VAL A 86 -13.73 -1.10 -1.12
N LEU A 87 -12.56 -1.19 -1.74
CA LEU A 87 -11.65 -2.33 -1.55
C LEU A 87 -11.09 -2.39 -0.14
N LEU A 88 -10.92 -1.28 0.56
CA LEU A 88 -10.38 -1.27 1.92
C LEU A 88 -11.43 -1.66 2.98
N ARG A 89 -12.72 -1.79 2.62
CA ARG A 89 -13.78 -2.16 3.57
C ARG A 89 -13.61 -3.53 4.21
N TYR A 90 -12.91 -4.48 3.57
CA TYR A 90 -12.70 -5.80 4.18
C TYR A 90 -11.73 -5.78 5.37
N LEU A 91 -10.92 -4.72 5.52
CA LEU A 91 -9.94 -4.64 6.59
C LEU A 91 -10.61 -4.55 7.97
N SER A 92 -9.92 -5.05 8.99
CA SER A 92 -10.31 -4.86 10.40
C SER A 92 -10.28 -3.38 10.78
N SER A 93 -10.94 -3.03 11.89
CA SER A 93 -10.91 -1.67 12.46
C SER A 93 -9.48 -1.18 12.67
N ASP A 94 -8.64 -2.03 13.26
CA ASP A 94 -7.29 -1.65 13.68
C ASP A 94 -6.41 -1.30 12.47
N LEU A 95 -6.58 -2.04 11.36
CA LEU A 95 -5.89 -1.74 10.11
C LEU A 95 -6.44 -0.49 9.42
N LYS A 96 -7.76 -0.24 9.54
CA LYS A 96 -8.38 0.98 9.00
C LYS A 96 -7.88 2.23 9.73
N ASP A 97 -7.67 2.16 11.05
CA ASP A 97 -7.13 3.28 11.83
C ASP A 97 -5.72 3.68 11.38
N VAL A 98 -4.92 2.71 10.92
CA VAL A 98 -3.59 2.95 10.34
C VAL A 98 -3.69 3.49 8.92
N ILE A 99 -4.60 2.97 8.10
CA ILE A 99 -4.66 3.27 6.66
C ILE A 99 -5.44 4.55 6.34
N ASP A 100 -6.51 4.85 7.07
CA ASP A 100 -7.36 6.02 6.82
C ASP A 100 -6.59 7.36 6.83
N PRO A 101 -5.66 7.62 7.77
CA PRO A 101 -4.80 8.79 7.72
C PRO A 101 -3.95 8.84 6.45
N VAL A 102 -3.47 7.69 5.98
CA VAL A 102 -2.65 7.57 4.76
C VAL A 102 -3.47 7.89 3.52
N ILE A 103 -4.71 7.40 3.43
CA ILE A 103 -5.63 7.74 2.33
C ILE A 103 -5.93 9.23 2.34
N LYS A 104 -6.26 9.80 3.51
CA LYS A 104 -6.59 11.24 3.63
C LYS A 104 -5.43 12.12 3.20
N ARG A 105 -4.19 11.75 3.57
CA ARG A 105 -2.99 12.49 3.21
C ARG A 105 -2.60 12.32 1.73
N ASN A 106 -2.78 11.11 1.18
CA ASN A 106 -2.28 10.75 -0.15
C ASN A 106 -3.36 10.66 -1.23
N GLY A 107 -4.62 10.96 -0.93
CA GLY A 107 -5.73 10.87 -1.89
C GLY A 107 -5.51 11.71 -3.14
N PHE A 108 -4.73 12.80 -3.02
CA PHE A 108 -4.27 13.61 -4.15
C PHE A 108 -3.31 12.86 -5.10
N PHE A 109 -2.46 11.98 -4.57
CA PHE A 109 -1.43 11.26 -5.33
C PHE A 109 -1.92 9.98 -6.02
N TRP A 110 -3.22 9.68 -5.96
CA TRP A 110 -3.81 8.51 -6.59
C TRP A 110 -3.97 8.68 -8.13
N GLN A 111 -2.95 9.25 -8.75
CA GLN A 111 -2.91 9.74 -10.13
C GLN A 111 -1.58 9.41 -10.84
N SER A 112 -0.64 8.70 -10.17
CA SER A 112 0.75 8.50 -10.65
C SER A 112 1.14 7.04 -10.90
#